data_AF-Q3SQU7-F1
#
_entry.id   AF-Q3SQU7-F1
#
_cell.length_a   1.000
_cell.length_b   1.000
_cell.length_c   1.000
_cell.angle_alpha   90.00
_cell.angle_beta   90.00
_cell.angle_gamma   90.00
#
_symmetry.space_group_name_H-M   'P 1'
#
loop_
_entity.id
_entity.type
_entity.pdbx_description
1 polymer ?
#
loop_
_entity_poly.entity_id
_entity_poly.type
_entity_poly.pdbx_seq_one_letter_code
_entity_poly.pdbx_strand_id
1 'polypeptide(L)'
;MTDATINIQSFIFNVFGAIDNLAWIWMAENGQKRADGTPIRDGYVGLGPDNTAVRGTLSQELQDYLKTLDDWFRYLAGLRHALAHRIPLYIPPYVIEAKDEAAYRDFEARMVEAGKKGDFTEYDRLSGEQLRLGRFRPWIQHSFQENAKPVVFHAQMLADFNTVDELARKMLGEYTSLADSGVAQVKLN
;
A
#
# COMPACT_ATOMS: atom_id res chain seq x y z
N MET A 1 14.68 13.23 6.72
CA MET A 1 14.22 12.06 5.92
C MET A 1 13.42 11.08 6.77
N THR A 2 13.79 10.83 8.03
CA THR A 2 13.04 9.97 8.96
C THR A 2 11.57 10.37 9.11
N ASP A 3 11.25 11.65 9.24
CA ASP A 3 9.86 12.11 9.40
C ASP A 3 8.99 11.81 8.17
N ALA A 4 9.54 12.01 6.96
CA ALA A 4 8.81 11.71 5.73
C ALA A 4 8.49 10.21 5.64
N THR A 5 9.48 9.37 5.96
CA THR A 5 9.30 7.91 6.03
C THR A 5 8.25 7.50 7.04
N ILE A 6 8.28 8.06 8.26
CA ILE A 6 7.28 7.78 9.31
C ILE A 6 5.89 8.17 8.83
N ASN A 7 5.72 9.38 8.27
CA ASN A 7 4.41 9.85 7.82
C ASN A 7 3.84 9.02 6.65
N ILE A 8 4.70 8.58 5.72
CA ILE A 8 4.28 7.68 4.64
C ILE A 8 3.81 6.34 5.20
N GLN A 9 4.56 5.76 6.14
CA GLN A 9 4.17 4.50 6.78
C GLN A 9 2.84 4.65 7.55
N SER A 10 2.71 5.72 8.34
CA SER A 10 1.47 6.03 9.06
C SER A 10 0.29 6.22 8.11
N PHE A 11 0.49 6.90 6.98
CA PHE A 11 -0.54 7.05 5.95
C PHE A 11 -1.01 5.69 5.43
N ILE A 12 -0.08 4.83 5.04
CA ILE A 12 -0.39 3.49 4.51
C ILE A 12 -1.15 2.65 5.55
N PHE A 13 -0.75 2.68 6.83
CA PHE A 13 -1.50 2.03 7.91
C PHE A 13 -2.92 2.59 8.09
N ASN A 14 -3.09 3.90 7.98
CA ASN A 14 -4.42 4.52 8.06
C ASN A 14 -5.32 4.13 6.88
N VAL A 15 -4.77 3.93 5.69
CA VAL A 15 -5.53 3.40 4.55
C VAL A 15 -6.07 2.00 4.87
N PHE A 16 -5.26 1.08 5.41
CA PHE A 16 -5.74 -0.23 5.88
C PHE A 16 -6.80 -0.10 6.96
N GLY A 17 -6.50 0.69 8.00
CA GLY A 17 -7.40 0.86 9.13
C GLY A 17 -8.75 1.41 8.71
N ALA A 18 -8.78 2.37 7.77
CA ALA A 18 -10.02 2.93 7.25
C ALA A 18 -10.88 1.86 6.55
N ILE A 19 -10.27 1.03 5.69
CA ILE A 19 -10.96 -0.05 4.98
C ILE A 19 -11.49 -1.10 5.98
N ASP A 20 -10.65 -1.54 6.93
CA ASP A 20 -11.04 -2.54 7.94
C ASP A 20 -12.18 -1.98 8.80
N ASN A 21 -12.12 -0.70 9.19
CA ASN A 21 -13.19 -0.04 9.94
C ASN A 21 -14.50 0.02 9.15
N LEU A 22 -14.48 0.31 7.85
CA LEU A 22 -15.69 0.30 7.01
C LEU A 22 -16.35 -1.10 7.01
N ALA A 23 -15.55 -2.17 6.92
CA ALA A 23 -16.05 -3.53 7.00
C ALA A 23 -16.69 -3.83 8.36
N TRP A 24 -16.05 -3.40 9.45
CA TRP A 24 -16.55 -3.62 10.81
C TRP A 24 -17.81 -2.82 11.11
N ILE A 25 -17.89 -1.56 10.68
CA ILE A 25 -19.10 -0.74 10.80
C ILE A 25 -20.25 -1.44 10.09
N TRP A 26 -20.04 -1.91 8.86
CA TRP A 26 -21.06 -2.64 8.12
C TRP A 26 -21.58 -3.87 8.86
N MET A 27 -20.66 -4.67 9.42
CA MET A 27 -21.01 -5.88 10.17
C MET A 27 -21.74 -5.57 11.47
N ALA A 28 -21.31 -4.53 12.20
CA ALA A 28 -21.89 -4.13 13.47
C ALA A 28 -23.31 -3.58 13.30
N GLU A 29 -23.51 -2.74 12.28
CA GLU A 29 -24.78 -2.07 12.04
C GLU A 29 -25.86 -3.01 11.46
N ASN A 30 -25.46 -3.96 10.62
CA ASN A 30 -26.42 -4.81 9.92
C ASN A 30 -26.56 -6.22 10.52
N GLY A 31 -25.76 -6.58 11.54
CA GLY A 31 -25.82 -7.87 12.22
C GLY A 31 -25.67 -9.07 11.28
N GLN A 32 -24.98 -8.88 10.16
CA GLN A 32 -25.02 -9.81 9.03
C GLN A 32 -24.38 -11.15 9.38
N LYS A 33 -25.06 -12.21 8.95
CA LYS A 33 -24.60 -13.59 9.03
C LYS A 33 -24.37 -14.09 7.61
N ARG A 34 -23.66 -15.21 7.47
CA ARG A 34 -23.57 -15.91 6.19
C ARG A 34 -24.98 -16.33 5.73
N ALA A 35 -25.12 -16.69 4.45
CA ALA A 35 -26.39 -17.17 3.89
C ALA A 35 -26.99 -18.37 4.64
N ASP A 36 -26.15 -19.16 5.33
CA ASP A 36 -26.55 -20.30 6.17
C ASP A 36 -26.94 -19.91 7.62
N GLY A 37 -26.97 -18.61 7.95
CA GLY A 37 -27.29 -18.09 9.27
C GLY A 37 -26.16 -18.20 10.29
N THR A 38 -24.94 -18.62 9.90
CA THR A 38 -23.78 -18.67 10.80
C THR A 38 -23.06 -17.32 10.91
N PRO A 39 -22.50 -16.97 12.09
CA PRO A 39 -21.71 -15.75 12.23
C PRO A 39 -20.48 -15.73 11.32
N ILE A 40 -20.17 -14.58 10.75
CA ILE A 40 -18.89 -14.37 10.07
C ILE A 40 -17.82 -14.27 11.15
N ARG A 41 -16.78 -15.12 11.07
CA ARG A 41 -15.65 -15.08 12.00
C ARG A 41 -14.83 -13.80 11.79
N ASP A 42 -14.31 -13.21 12.87
CA ASP A 42 -13.57 -11.94 12.85
C ASP A 42 -12.45 -11.89 11.80
N GLY A 43 -11.68 -12.97 11.64
CA GLY A 43 -10.60 -13.05 10.65
C GLY A 43 -11.06 -13.04 9.17
N TYR A 44 -12.37 -13.10 8.93
CA TYR A 44 -12.98 -12.99 7.60
C TYR A 44 -13.64 -11.63 7.38
N VAL A 45 -13.66 -10.76 8.38
CA VAL A 45 -14.19 -9.40 8.27
C VAL A 45 -13.20 -8.53 7.52
N GLY A 46 -13.62 -7.99 6.38
CA GLY A 46 -12.81 -7.14 5.51
C GLY A 46 -13.50 -6.91 4.17
N LEU A 47 -12.94 -6.02 3.35
CA LEU A 47 -13.46 -5.71 2.01
C LEU A 47 -12.54 -6.19 0.89
N GLY A 48 -11.47 -6.92 1.21
CA GLY A 48 -10.55 -7.48 0.22
C GLY A 48 -11.18 -8.62 -0.62
N PRO A 49 -10.53 -9.04 -1.72
CA PRO A 49 -11.06 -10.07 -2.61
C PRO A 49 -11.31 -11.41 -1.92
N ASP A 50 -10.52 -11.74 -0.90
CA ASP A 50 -10.66 -12.99 -0.14
C ASP A 50 -11.77 -12.93 0.93
N ASN A 51 -12.29 -11.73 1.24
CA ASN A 51 -13.37 -11.51 2.20
C ASN A 51 -14.75 -11.72 1.58
N THR A 52 -14.91 -12.81 0.83
CA THR A 52 -16.14 -13.13 0.07
C THR A 52 -17.38 -13.21 0.95
N ALA A 53 -17.23 -13.64 2.20
CA ALA A 53 -18.33 -13.72 3.16
C ALA A 53 -18.94 -12.35 3.46
N VAL A 54 -18.13 -11.30 3.63
CA VAL A 54 -18.62 -9.94 3.86
C VAL A 54 -19.09 -9.32 2.56
N ARG A 55 -18.31 -9.44 1.48
CA ARG A 55 -18.68 -8.89 0.17
C ARG A 55 -20.04 -9.42 -0.31
N GLY A 56 -20.33 -10.70 -0.08
CA GLY A 56 -21.62 -11.30 -0.45
C GLY A 56 -22.84 -10.78 0.33
N THR A 57 -22.64 -9.98 1.38
CA THR A 57 -23.73 -9.31 2.11
C THR A 57 -24.07 -7.93 1.57
N LEU A 58 -23.22 -7.37 0.69
CA LEU A 58 -23.41 -6.07 0.05
C LEU A 58 -24.27 -6.22 -1.21
N SER A 59 -24.83 -5.13 -1.70
CA SER A 59 -25.52 -5.07 -2.99
C SER A 59 -24.63 -5.52 -4.14
N GLN A 60 -25.25 -6.00 -5.22
CA GLN A 60 -24.51 -6.40 -6.43
C GLN A 60 -23.71 -5.23 -7.01
N GLU A 61 -24.25 -4.00 -6.96
CA GLU A 61 -23.55 -2.80 -7.43
C GLU A 61 -22.25 -2.56 -6.68
N LEU A 62 -22.28 -2.67 -5.35
CA LEU A 62 -21.10 -2.47 -4.53
C LEU A 62 -20.11 -3.63 -4.66
N GLN A 63 -20.59 -4.86 -4.80
CA GLN A 63 -19.75 -6.03 -5.12
C GLN A 63 -19.00 -5.84 -6.44
N ASP A 64 -19.68 -5.37 -7.48
CA ASP A 64 -19.09 -5.11 -8.79
C ASP A 64 -18.04 -3.98 -8.70
N TYR A 65 -18.33 -2.92 -7.96
CA TYR A 65 -17.35 -1.86 -7.68
C TYR A 65 -16.11 -2.39 -6.94
N LEU A 66 -16.28 -3.17 -5.86
CA LEU A 66 -15.17 -3.73 -5.10
C LEU A 66 -14.27 -4.63 -5.94
N LYS A 67 -14.84 -5.33 -6.93
CA LYS A 67 -14.08 -6.13 -7.90
C LYS A 67 -13.16 -5.28 -8.77
N THR A 68 -13.56 -4.04 -9.11
CA THR A 68 -12.68 -3.10 -9.84
C THR A 68 -11.46 -2.68 -9.01
N LEU A 69 -11.54 -2.81 -7.67
CA LEU A 69 -10.49 -2.46 -6.74
C LEU A 69 -9.61 -3.65 -6.33
N ASP A 70 -9.83 -4.86 -6.85
CA ASP A 70 -9.12 -6.07 -6.40
C ASP A 70 -7.60 -5.95 -6.51
N ASP A 71 -7.09 -5.35 -7.60
CA ASP A 71 -5.66 -5.14 -7.77
C ASP A 71 -5.11 -4.09 -6.79
N TRP A 72 -5.90 -3.07 -6.47
CA TRP A 72 -5.56 -2.09 -5.43
C TRP A 72 -5.50 -2.73 -4.05
N PHE A 73 -6.45 -3.60 -3.71
CA PHE A 73 -6.41 -4.39 -2.48
C PHE A 73 -5.19 -5.31 -2.40
N ARG A 74 -4.82 -5.98 -3.49
CA ARG A 74 -3.61 -6.84 -3.54
C ARG A 74 -2.34 -6.03 -3.37
N TYR A 75 -2.25 -4.89 -4.06
CA TYR A 75 -1.15 -3.93 -3.91
C TYR A 75 -0.98 -3.51 -2.45
N LEU A 76 -2.08 -3.07 -1.83
CA LEU A 76 -2.11 -2.69 -0.42
C LEU A 76 -1.70 -3.88 0.47
N ALA A 77 -2.32 -5.05 0.33
CA ALA A 77 -1.96 -6.24 1.12
C ALA A 77 -0.46 -6.57 1.06
N GLY A 78 0.17 -6.40 -0.11
CA GLY A 78 1.62 -6.53 -0.28
C GLY A 78 2.41 -5.54 0.57
N LEU A 79 2.00 -4.27 0.60
CA LEU A 79 2.62 -3.24 1.46
C LEU A 79 2.43 -3.55 2.95
N ARG A 80 1.22 -3.93 3.38
CA ARG A 80 0.94 -4.31 4.77
C ARG A 80 1.80 -5.48 5.21
N HIS A 81 1.90 -6.53 4.38
CA HIS A 81 2.70 -7.71 4.69
C HIS A 81 4.19 -7.37 4.78
N ALA A 82 4.72 -6.57 3.86
CA ALA A 82 6.10 -6.13 3.91
C ALA A 82 6.41 -5.30 5.17
N LEU A 83 5.52 -4.36 5.52
CA LEU A 83 5.64 -3.51 6.71
C LEU A 83 5.51 -4.28 8.02
N ALA A 84 4.58 -5.24 8.10
CA ALA A 84 4.32 -5.99 9.33
C ALA A 84 5.42 -7.01 9.65
N HIS A 85 6.19 -7.46 8.66
CA HIS A 85 7.07 -8.61 8.85
C HIS A 85 8.55 -8.37 8.58
N ARG A 86 8.98 -7.39 7.75
CA ARG A 86 10.37 -7.44 7.22
C ARG A 86 11.13 -6.13 7.09
N ILE A 87 10.59 -5.08 6.43
CA ILE A 87 11.38 -3.86 6.11
C ILE A 87 10.48 -2.62 6.11
N PRO A 88 10.79 -1.55 6.87
CA PRO A 88 10.05 -0.29 6.79
C PRO A 88 10.15 0.31 5.38
N LEU A 89 9.05 0.87 4.85
CA LEU A 89 9.11 1.64 3.60
C LEU A 89 10.15 2.75 3.76
N TYR A 90 11.07 2.90 2.81
CA TYR A 90 12.04 4.00 2.81
C TYR A 90 12.03 4.73 1.47
N ILE A 91 12.47 5.98 1.53
CA ILE A 91 12.72 6.81 0.34
C ILE A 91 14.18 6.59 -0.05
N PRO A 92 14.47 5.98 -1.22
CA PRO A 92 15.85 5.84 -1.68
C PRO A 92 16.52 7.22 -1.82
N PRO A 93 17.78 7.38 -1.39
CA PRO A 93 18.46 8.68 -1.48
C PRO A 93 18.66 9.12 -2.93
N TYR A 94 18.82 8.16 -3.85
CA TYR A 94 18.90 8.35 -5.29
C TYR A 94 18.54 7.04 -6.00
N VAL A 95 18.29 7.15 -7.30
CA VAL A 95 18.13 6.03 -8.23
C VAL A 95 19.08 6.21 -9.40
N ILE A 96 19.47 5.08 -10.00
CA ILE A 96 20.30 5.05 -11.22
C ILE A 96 19.39 4.70 -12.38
N GLU A 97 19.40 5.52 -13.43
CA GLU A 97 18.64 5.24 -14.64
C GLU A 97 19.28 4.07 -15.40
N ALA A 98 18.48 3.25 -16.10
CA ALA A 98 18.99 2.08 -16.80
C ALA A 98 20.13 2.41 -17.79
N LYS A 99 20.08 3.59 -18.44
CA LYS A 99 21.13 4.05 -19.35
C LYS A 99 22.47 4.35 -18.65
N ASP A 100 22.43 4.66 -17.35
CA ASP A 100 23.58 5.08 -16.55
C ASP A 100 24.12 3.90 -15.70
N GLU A 101 23.44 2.75 -15.68
CA GLU A 101 23.80 1.58 -14.86
C GLU A 101 25.19 1.02 -15.20
N ALA A 102 25.54 0.96 -16.48
CA ALA A 102 26.86 0.49 -16.92
C ALA A 102 27.98 1.43 -16.45
N ALA A 103 27.77 2.74 -16.56
CA ALA A 103 28.72 3.75 -16.08
C ALA A 103 28.85 3.72 -14.56
N TYR A 104 27.74 3.53 -13.84
CA TYR A 104 27.73 3.40 -12.39
C TYR A 104 28.59 2.22 -11.91
N ARG A 105 28.46 1.06 -12.57
CA ARG A 105 29.25 -0.15 -12.27
C ARG A 105 30.73 0.02 -12.63
N ASP A 106 31.05 0.72 -13.72
CA ASP A 106 32.44 1.04 -14.08
C ASP A 106 33.13 1.87 -12.99
N PHE A 107 32.45 2.92 -12.49
CA PHE A 107 32.97 3.71 -11.39
C PHE A 107 33.19 2.86 -10.13
N GLU A 108 32.25 1.98 -9.79
CA GLU A 108 32.35 1.07 -8.65
C GLU A 108 33.58 0.17 -8.74
N ALA A 109 33.82 -0.43 -9.91
CA ALA A 109 35.00 -1.26 -10.16
C ALA A 109 36.31 -0.47 -10.04
N ARG A 110 36.35 0.74 -10.57
CA ARG A 110 37.54 1.62 -10.51
C ARG A 110 37.81 2.12 -9.08
N MET A 111 36.76 2.39 -8.30
CA MET A 111 36.87 2.73 -6.88
C MET A 111 37.49 1.58 -6.09
N VAL A 112 37.06 0.33 -6.33
CA VAL A 112 37.67 -0.85 -5.70
C VAL A 112 39.17 -0.93 -6.01
N GLU A 113 39.57 -0.68 -7.25
CA GLU A 113 40.98 -0.69 -7.65
C GLU A 113 41.79 0.47 -7.04
N ALA A 114 41.23 1.67 -6.95
CA ALA A 114 41.86 2.80 -6.27
C ALA A 114 42.05 2.51 -4.77
N GLY A 115 41.03 1.94 -4.12
CA GLY A 115 41.08 1.53 -2.71
C GLY A 115 42.16 0.47 -2.44
N LYS A 116 42.30 -0.54 -3.30
CA LYS A 116 43.36 -1.55 -3.20
C LYS A 116 44.76 -0.96 -3.27
N LYS A 117 44.94 0.12 -4.04
CA LYS A 117 46.22 0.84 -4.20
C LYS A 117 46.47 1.88 -3.11
N GLY A 118 45.50 2.11 -2.22
CA GLY A 118 45.56 3.18 -1.21
C GLY A 118 45.43 4.60 -1.79
N ASP A 119 44.97 4.73 -3.03
CA ASP A 119 44.76 6.03 -3.67
C ASP A 119 43.37 6.58 -3.32
N PHE A 120 43.27 7.15 -2.12
CA PHE A 120 42.02 7.70 -1.61
C PHE A 120 41.58 8.97 -2.35
N THR A 121 42.52 9.71 -2.96
CA THR A 121 42.17 10.92 -3.74
C THR A 121 41.42 10.55 -5.01
N GLU A 122 41.90 9.53 -5.73
CA GLU A 122 41.19 9.01 -6.90
C GLU A 122 39.87 8.32 -6.52
N TYR A 123 39.84 7.61 -5.39
CA TYR A 123 38.61 7.04 -4.85
C TYR A 123 37.53 8.11 -4.65
N ASP A 124 37.86 9.21 -3.97
CA ASP A 124 36.92 10.29 -3.69
C ASP A 124 36.45 10.99 -4.98
N ARG A 125 37.36 11.19 -5.94
CA ARG A 125 37.00 11.75 -7.25
C ARG A 125 36.02 10.85 -8.00
N LEU A 126 36.28 9.55 -8.05
CA LEU A 126 35.41 8.56 -8.71
C LEU A 126 34.05 8.45 -8.02
N SER A 127 34.02 8.45 -6.68
CA SER A 127 32.80 8.50 -5.88
C SER A 127 31.95 9.73 -6.23
N GLY A 128 32.59 10.90 -6.34
CA GLY A 128 31.93 12.13 -6.76
C GLY A 128 31.33 12.06 -8.17
N GLU A 129 32.03 11.47 -9.14
CA GLU A 129 31.50 11.25 -10.50
C GLU A 129 30.34 10.23 -10.50
N GLN A 130 30.46 9.14 -9.73
CA GLN A 130 29.42 8.13 -9.61
C GLN A 130 28.13 8.72 -9.02
N LEU A 131 28.24 9.55 -7.97
CA LEU A 131 27.11 10.23 -7.35
C LEU A 131 26.35 11.16 -8.30
N ARG A 132 27.01 11.73 -9.32
CA ARG A 132 26.35 12.58 -10.35
C ARG A 132 25.41 11.80 -11.26
N LEU A 133 25.57 10.48 -11.34
CA LEU A 133 24.63 9.60 -12.05
C LEU A 133 23.34 9.39 -11.23
N GLY A 134 23.42 9.55 -9.90
CA GLY A 134 22.29 9.46 -9.00
C GLY A 134 21.29 10.59 -9.23
N ARG A 135 20.01 10.23 -9.38
CA ARG A 135 18.90 11.18 -9.40
C ARG A 135 17.93 10.89 -8.27
N PHE A 136 17.49 11.93 -7.58
CA PHE A 136 16.38 11.77 -6.65
C PHE A 136 15.07 11.54 -7.41
N ARG A 137 14.31 10.54 -6.99
CA ARG A 137 12.92 10.33 -7.37
C ARG A 137 12.10 10.14 -6.10
N PRO A 138 10.89 10.72 -5.98
CA PRO A 138 10.02 10.54 -4.82
C PRO A 138 9.39 9.15 -4.86
N TRP A 139 10.22 8.12 -4.72
CA TRP A 139 9.81 6.72 -4.74
C TRP A 139 9.83 6.13 -3.34
N ILE A 140 8.96 5.16 -3.12
CA ILE A 140 9.01 4.25 -1.97
C ILE A 140 9.15 2.82 -2.47
N GLN A 141 9.91 2.02 -1.74
CA GLN A 141 10.12 0.61 -2.02
C GLN A 141 10.35 -0.14 -0.71
N HIS A 142 9.93 -1.39 -0.64
CA HIS A 142 10.15 -2.23 0.56
C HIS A 142 11.36 -3.17 0.41
N SER A 143 11.86 -3.42 -0.80
CA SER A 143 13.11 -4.16 -1.01
C SER A 143 13.64 -3.99 -2.44
N PHE A 144 14.94 -3.72 -2.59
CA PHE A 144 15.62 -3.81 -3.89
C PHE A 144 15.83 -5.25 -4.35
N GLN A 145 15.89 -6.21 -3.43
CA GLN A 145 16.23 -7.61 -3.71
C GLN A 145 15.02 -8.48 -4.06
N GLU A 146 13.81 -8.06 -3.70
CA GLU A 146 12.56 -8.82 -3.96
C GLU A 146 11.83 -8.38 -5.24
N ASN A 147 12.49 -7.67 -6.16
CA ASN A 147 11.88 -7.08 -7.37
C ASN A 147 10.62 -6.23 -7.07
N ALA A 148 10.54 -5.65 -5.87
CA ALA A 148 9.44 -4.76 -5.51
C ALA A 148 9.43 -3.57 -6.47
N LYS A 149 8.32 -3.34 -7.15
CA LYS A 149 8.21 -2.19 -8.06
C LYS A 149 8.24 -0.90 -7.23
N PRO A 150 9.15 0.05 -7.52
CA PRO A 150 9.14 1.33 -6.83
C PRO A 150 7.85 2.07 -7.16
N VAL A 151 7.27 2.69 -6.14
CA VAL A 151 6.01 3.43 -6.24
C VAL A 151 6.30 4.92 -6.10
N VAL A 152 5.78 5.75 -6.99
CA VAL A 152 5.82 7.21 -6.84
C VAL A 152 4.89 7.60 -5.69
N PHE A 153 5.43 7.78 -4.49
CA PHE A 153 4.62 7.81 -3.27
C PHE A 153 3.63 8.98 -3.26
N HIS A 154 4.02 10.16 -3.75
CA HIS A 154 3.15 11.32 -3.69
C HIS A 154 1.86 11.14 -4.50
N ALA A 155 1.99 10.70 -5.75
CA ALA A 155 0.83 10.44 -6.61
C ALA A 155 0.00 9.27 -6.09
N GLN A 156 0.66 8.21 -5.61
CA GLN A 156 -0.03 7.03 -5.09
C GLN A 156 -0.82 7.35 -3.82
N MET A 157 -0.28 8.13 -2.88
CA MET A 157 -0.98 8.51 -1.66
C MET A 157 -2.27 9.29 -1.96
N LEU A 158 -2.24 10.19 -2.95
CA LEU A 158 -3.44 10.91 -3.39
C LEU A 158 -4.47 9.95 -4.00
N ALA A 159 -4.02 9.00 -4.83
CA ALA A 159 -4.90 7.99 -5.41
C ALA A 159 -5.51 7.06 -4.35
N ASP A 160 -4.72 6.60 -3.37
CA ASP A 160 -5.18 5.77 -2.26
C ASP A 160 -6.21 6.50 -1.40
N PHE A 161 -5.95 7.77 -1.08
CA PHE A 161 -6.89 8.60 -0.33
C PHE A 161 -8.22 8.77 -1.09
N ASN A 162 -8.18 9.09 -2.37
CA ASN A 162 -9.38 9.23 -3.19
C ASN A 162 -10.17 7.92 -3.26
N THR A 163 -9.47 6.78 -3.36
CA THR A 163 -10.11 5.45 -3.39
C THR A 163 -10.80 5.14 -2.07
N VAL A 164 -10.19 5.50 -0.93
CA VAL A 164 -10.81 5.36 0.40
C VAL A 164 -12.03 6.28 0.54
N ASP A 165 -11.94 7.54 0.12
CA ASP A 165 -13.07 8.48 0.17
C ASP A 165 -14.25 7.99 -0.69
N GLU A 166 -13.97 7.53 -1.92
CA GLU A 166 -15.00 6.99 -2.81
C GLU A 166 -15.64 5.73 -2.22
N LEU A 167 -14.83 4.80 -1.71
CA LEU A 167 -15.33 3.58 -1.06
C LEU A 167 -16.19 3.92 0.17
N ALA A 168 -15.77 4.87 1.02
CA ALA A 168 -16.52 5.30 2.18
C ALA A 168 -17.89 5.90 1.80
N ARG A 169 -17.95 6.73 0.75
CA ARG A 169 -19.20 7.29 0.23
C ARG A 169 -20.14 6.21 -0.29
N LYS A 170 -19.61 5.21 -1.02
CA LYS A 170 -20.40 4.09 -1.53
C LYS A 170 -20.93 3.20 -0.41
N MET A 171 -20.11 2.92 0.62
CA MET A 171 -20.55 2.20 1.83
C MET A 171 -21.65 2.96 2.59
N LEU A 172 -21.57 4.29 2.67
CA LEU A 172 -22.63 5.10 3.27
C LEU A 172 -23.93 5.04 2.45
N GLY A 173 -23.83 5.10 1.12
CA GLY A 173 -24.97 4.92 0.21
C GLY A 173 -25.63 3.54 0.37
N GLU A 174 -24.82 2.50 0.54
CA GLU A 174 -25.27 1.14 0.80
C GLU A 174 -26.06 1.07 2.13
N TYR A 175 -25.52 1.64 3.20
CA TYR A 175 -26.16 1.64 4.51
C TYR A 175 -27.49 2.41 4.52
N THR A 176 -27.52 3.59 3.91
CA THR A 176 -28.74 4.41 3.82
C THR A 176 -29.83 3.73 2.99
N SER A 177 -29.47 3.09 1.88
CA SER A 177 -30.42 2.33 1.05
C SER A 177 -31.05 1.15 1.82
N LEU A 178 -30.26 0.45 2.65
CA LEU A 178 -30.79 -0.60 3.52
C LEU A 178 -31.72 -0.05 4.60
N ALA A 179 -31.38 1.07 5.23
CA ALA A 179 -32.21 1.71 6.24
C ALA A 179 -33.58 2.12 5.66
N ASP A 180 -33.59 2.72 4.47
CA ASP A 180 -34.80 3.14 3.78
C ASP A 180 -35.66 1.95 3.31
N SER A 181 -35.05 0.80 3.03
CA SER A 181 -35.77 -0.43 2.67
C SER A 181 -36.50 -1.10 3.86
N GLY A 182 -36.33 -0.60 5.09
CA GLY A 182 -36.99 -1.11 6.30
C GLY A 182 -36.42 -2.43 6.83
N VAL A 183 -35.34 -2.95 6.22
CA VAL A 183 -34.71 -4.23 6.59
C VAL A 183 -33.81 -4.07 7.84
N ALA A 184 -33.31 -2.87 8.13
CA ALA A 184 -32.38 -2.59 9.23
C ALA A 184 -33.03 -2.40 10.62
N GLN A 185 -34.23 -2.95 10.88
CA GLN A 185 -34.77 -2.98 12.24
C GLN A 185 -34.30 -4.23 12.99
N VAL A 186 -33.03 -4.24 13.39
CA VAL A 186 -32.57 -5.14 14.46
C VAL A 186 -32.47 -4.32 15.74
N LYS A 187 -33.38 -4.61 16.67
CA LYS A 187 -33.44 -4.02 18.01
C LYS A 187 -32.13 -4.28 18.76
N LEU A 188 -31.45 -3.20 19.15
CA LEU A 188 -30.52 -3.23 20.27
C LEU A 188 -31.35 -3.43 21.55
N ASN A 189 -31.24 -4.62 22.14
CA ASN A 189 -31.64 -4.87 23.53
C ASN A 189 -30.45 -4.63 24.45
#